data_AF-A0A352VBJ0-F1
#
_entry.id   AF-A0A352VBJ0-F1
#
_cell.length_a   1.000
_cell.length_b   1.000
_cell.length_c   1.000
_cell.angle_alpha   90.00
_cell.angle_beta   90.00
_cell.angle_gamma   90.00
#
_symmetry.space_group_name_H-M   'P 1'
#
loop_
_entity.id
_entity.type
_entity.pdbx_description
1 polymer ?
#
loop_
_entity_poly.entity_id
_entity_poly.type
_entity_poly.pdbx_seq_one_letter_code
_entity_poly.pdbx_strand_id
1 'polypeptide(L)'
;MSSLLSIVYIELKLYDKAIITLRKAINSAKNDEKRGEYYYNLGNIYYLQSNFSIALDMFMKSIEFNPLLAGSYYFTGLIHFEKNDTDSAISSWRKYIEYSNNTDKKNKLNNIIRLIEKSALDAKQKKEDEERRRNDLLDFLKNQLDSKSDQATSLQEYKINKENELEEEFELID
;
A
#
# COMPACT_ATOMS: atom_id res chain seq x y z
N MET A 1 3.59 -26.75 31.35
CA MET A 1 3.68 -25.73 32.42
C MET A 1 4.17 -24.38 31.91
N SER A 2 5.23 -24.32 31.09
CA SER A 2 5.80 -23.03 30.63
C SER A 2 4.87 -22.17 29.75
N SER A 3 4.00 -22.78 28.93
CA SER A 3 3.02 -22.04 28.10
C SER A 3 2.01 -21.26 28.96
N LEU A 4 1.31 -21.96 29.86
CA LEU A 4 0.30 -21.35 30.73
C LEU A 4 0.89 -20.26 31.64
N LEU A 5 2.07 -20.50 32.21
CA LEU A 5 2.75 -19.51 33.05
C LEU A 5 3.11 -18.24 32.28
N SER A 6 3.53 -18.35 31.02
CA SER A 6 3.80 -17.18 30.19
C SER A 6 2.55 -16.36 29.91
N ILE A 7 1.41 -17.01 29.65
CA ILE A 7 0.12 -16.34 29.43
C ILE A 7 -0.30 -15.56 30.67
N VAL A 8 -0.21 -16.17 31.86
CA VAL A 8 -0.50 -15.48 33.13
C VAL A 8 0.38 -14.25 33.32
N TYR A 9 1.68 -14.34 33.03
CA TYR A 9 2.55 -13.17 33.11
C TYR A 9 2.20 -12.09 32.09
N ILE A 10 1.75 -12.46 30.88
CA ILE A 10 1.27 -11.51 29.87
C ILE A 10 0.03 -10.77 30.36
N GLU A 11 -0.96 -11.49 30.91
CA GLU A 11 -2.19 -10.90 31.46
C GLU A 11 -1.91 -9.95 32.63
N LEU A 12 -0.94 -10.30 33.48
CA LEU A 12 -0.46 -9.46 34.57
C LEU A 12 0.48 -8.33 34.12
N LYS A 13 0.74 -8.19 32.81
CA LYS A 13 1.68 -7.22 32.21
C LYS A 13 3.12 -7.32 32.74
N LEU A 14 3.50 -8.48 33.29
CA LEU A 14 4.84 -8.77 33.77
C LEU A 14 5.71 -9.27 32.60
N TYR A 15 5.93 -8.39 31.62
CA TYR A 15 6.55 -8.74 30.34
C TYR A 15 7.96 -9.31 30.47
N ASP A 16 8.79 -8.79 31.37
CA ASP A 16 10.16 -9.32 31.56
C ASP A 16 10.16 -10.78 32.03
N LYS A 17 9.27 -11.11 32.99
CA LYS A 17 9.12 -12.48 33.49
C LYS A 17 8.54 -13.40 32.41
N ALA A 18 7.60 -12.90 31.61
CA ALA A 18 7.02 -13.63 30.49
C ALA A 18 8.10 -13.95 29.43
N ILE A 19 8.92 -12.96 29.05
CA ILE A 19 10.01 -13.10 28.08
C ILE A 19 11.04 -14.13 28.56
N ILE A 20 11.50 -14.04 29.80
CA ILE A 20 12.47 -14.99 30.36
C ILE A 20 11.90 -16.42 30.33
N THR A 21 10.63 -16.56 30.71
CA THR A 21 9.93 -17.86 30.74
C THR A 21 9.80 -18.45 29.34
N LEU A 22 9.40 -17.64 28.36
CA LEU A 22 9.25 -18.05 26.96
C LEU A 22 10.60 -18.41 26.32
N ARG A 23 11.67 -17.66 26.59
CA ARG A 23 13.02 -17.99 26.09
C ARG A 23 13.50 -19.35 26.61
N LYS A 24 13.28 -19.63 27.90
CA LYS A 24 13.56 -20.96 28.47
C LYS A 24 12.69 -22.04 27.80
N ALA A 25 11.41 -21.75 27.58
CA ALA A 25 10.48 -22.68 26.93
C ALA A 25 10.91 -23.02 25.50
N ILE A 26 11.33 -22.03 24.70
CA ILE A 26 11.86 -22.19 23.34
C ILE A 26 13.06 -23.14 23.32
N ASN A 27 14.03 -22.95 24.23
CA ASN A 27 15.23 -23.79 24.31
C ASN A 27 14.91 -25.23 24.72
N SER A 28 13.84 -25.44 25.49
CA SER A 28 13.40 -26.77 25.94
C SER A 28 12.30 -27.39 25.06
N ALA A 29 11.90 -26.72 23.98
CA ALA A 29 10.77 -27.13 23.15
C ALA A 29 11.07 -28.46 22.46
N LYS A 30 10.21 -29.46 22.71
CA LYS A 30 10.37 -30.83 22.19
C LYS A 30 9.94 -30.98 20.72
N ASN A 31 9.20 -30.03 20.17
CA ASN A 31 8.78 -30.01 18.78
C ASN A 31 8.68 -28.57 18.26
N ASP A 32 8.68 -28.45 16.94
CA ASP A 32 8.68 -27.16 16.25
C ASP A 32 7.36 -26.43 16.43
N GLU A 33 6.23 -27.14 16.41
CA GLU A 33 4.90 -26.55 16.62
C GLU A 33 4.83 -25.72 17.92
N LYS A 34 5.26 -26.28 19.05
CA LYS A 34 5.31 -25.54 20.34
C LYS A 34 6.35 -24.44 20.33
N ARG A 35 7.46 -24.62 19.62
CA ARG A 35 8.46 -23.56 19.46
C ARG A 35 7.83 -22.37 18.71
N GLY A 36 7.03 -22.64 17.68
CA GLY A 36 6.24 -21.65 16.96
C GLY A 36 5.26 -20.90 17.86
N GLU A 37 4.52 -21.60 18.73
CA GLU A 37 3.62 -20.97 19.71
C GLU A 37 4.37 -20.04 20.69
N TYR A 38 5.55 -20.45 21.17
CA TYR A 38 6.34 -19.63 22.09
C TYR A 38 6.87 -18.37 21.41
N TYR A 39 7.32 -18.46 20.16
CA TYR A 39 7.69 -17.30 19.37
C TYR A 39 6.50 -16.37 19.12
N TYR A 40 5.31 -16.92 18.85
CA TYR A 40 4.09 -16.13 18.72
C TYR A 40 3.78 -15.34 20.00
N ASN A 41 3.84 -16.00 21.17
CA ASN A 41 3.60 -15.33 22.45
C ASN A 41 4.66 -14.25 22.72
N LEU A 42 5.91 -14.48 22.31
CA LEU A 42 6.97 -13.47 22.41
C LEU A 42 6.70 -12.28 21.49
N GLY A 43 6.27 -12.53 20.26
CA GLY A 43 5.83 -11.49 19.32
C GLY A 43 4.66 -10.68 19.86
N ASN A 44 3.68 -11.32 20.49
CA ASN A 44 2.55 -10.65 21.13
C ASN A 44 3.00 -9.71 22.26
N ILE A 45 3.96 -10.13 23.10
CA ILE A 45 4.54 -9.26 24.14
C ILE A 45 5.17 -8.02 23.52
N TYR A 46 6.03 -8.18 22.51
CA TYR A 46 6.69 -7.04 21.87
C TYR A 46 5.68 -6.16 21.11
N TYR A 47 4.62 -6.73 20.55
CA TYR A 47 3.53 -5.98 19.93
C TYR A 47 2.79 -5.11 20.96
N LEU A 48 2.48 -5.67 22.15
CA LEU A 48 1.87 -4.93 23.25
C LEU A 48 2.76 -3.81 23.80
N GLN A 49 4.08 -3.95 23.65
CA GLN A 49 5.07 -2.92 23.95
C GLN A 49 5.30 -1.94 22.78
N SER A 50 4.53 -2.04 21.70
CA SER A 50 4.68 -1.27 20.45
C SER A 50 6.06 -1.41 19.79
N ASN A 51 6.83 -2.44 20.16
CA ASN A 51 8.11 -2.74 19.52
C ASN A 51 7.87 -3.60 18.27
N PHE A 52 7.32 -2.96 17.24
CA PHE A 52 6.86 -3.64 16.03
C PHE A 52 7.97 -4.32 15.24
N SER A 53 9.21 -3.83 15.30
CA SER A 53 10.35 -4.49 14.64
C SER A 53 10.61 -5.86 15.26
N ILE A 54 10.78 -5.92 16.58
CA ILE A 54 11.04 -7.19 17.26
C ILE A 54 9.81 -8.09 17.23
N ALA A 55 8.61 -7.52 17.35
CA ALA A 55 7.38 -8.29 17.23
C ALA A 55 7.29 -9.02 15.89
N LEU A 56 7.58 -8.31 14.79
CA LEU A 56 7.58 -8.89 13.44
C LEU A 56 8.59 -10.03 13.33
N ASP A 57 9.82 -9.85 13.82
CA ASP A 57 10.84 -10.91 13.81
C ASP A 57 10.36 -12.16 14.56
N MET A 58 9.71 -11.99 15.71
CA MET A 58 9.20 -13.11 16.49
C MET A 58 8.01 -13.78 15.82
N PHE A 59 7.11 -13.04 15.18
CA PHE A 59 6.02 -13.63 14.39
C PHE A 59 6.54 -14.36 13.16
N MET A 60 7.59 -13.86 12.50
CA MET A 60 8.23 -14.56 11.37
C MET A 60 8.87 -15.87 11.82
N LYS A 61 9.58 -15.89 12.94
CA LYS A 61 10.08 -17.15 13.54
C LYS A 61 8.95 -18.09 13.93
N SER A 62 7.84 -17.55 14.42
CA SER A 62 6.66 -18.35 14.72
C SER A 62 6.12 -19.05 13.47
N ILE A 63 6.03 -18.32 12.35
CA ILE A 63 5.61 -18.86 11.04
C ILE A 63 6.61 -19.90 10.51
N GLU A 64 7.91 -19.68 10.70
CA GLU A 64 8.96 -20.63 10.31
C GLU A 64 8.80 -21.99 11.02
N PHE A 65 8.54 -21.98 12.33
CA PHE A 65 8.38 -23.21 13.11
C PHE A 65 6.96 -23.80 13.06
N ASN A 66 5.93 -22.97 12.85
CA ASN A 66 4.55 -23.39 12.73
C ASN A 66 3.81 -22.54 11.67
N PRO A 67 3.86 -22.94 10.38
CA PRO A 67 3.22 -22.23 9.28
C PRO A 67 1.68 -22.22 9.35
N LEU A 68 1.06 -23.04 10.21
CA LEU A 68 -0.40 -23.10 10.35
C LEU A 68 -0.90 -22.21 11.49
N LEU A 69 -0.01 -21.56 12.24
CA LEU A 69 -0.40 -20.69 13.34
C LEU A 69 -0.97 -19.37 12.80
N ALA A 70 -2.26 -19.37 12.49
CA ALA A 70 -2.97 -18.23 11.92
C ALA A 70 -2.68 -16.93 12.69
N GLY A 71 -2.67 -16.97 14.02
CA GLY A 71 -2.41 -15.81 14.88
C GLY A 71 -1.18 -15.00 14.49
N SER A 72 -0.08 -15.65 14.05
CA SER A 72 1.14 -14.96 13.63
C SER A 72 0.90 -14.10 12.39
N TYR A 73 0.22 -14.64 11.37
CA TYR A 73 -0.17 -13.89 10.18
C TYR A 73 -1.13 -12.73 10.46
N TYR A 74 -2.00 -12.87 11.48
CA TYR A 74 -2.88 -11.78 11.88
C TYR A 74 -2.06 -10.57 12.36
N PHE A 75 -1.11 -10.79 13.27
CA PHE A 75 -0.31 -9.71 13.83
C PHE A 75 0.74 -9.18 12.86
N THR A 76 1.34 -10.00 11.98
CA THR A 76 2.18 -9.46 10.91
C THR A 76 1.36 -8.52 10.02
N GLY A 77 0.13 -8.90 9.67
CA GLY A 77 -0.75 -8.06 8.88
C GLY A 77 -1.12 -6.74 9.58
N LEU A 78 -1.40 -6.78 10.88
CA LEU A 78 -1.59 -5.55 11.68
C LEU A 78 -0.34 -4.65 11.66
N ILE A 79 0.84 -5.23 11.89
CA ILE A 79 2.10 -4.47 11.90
C ILE A 79 2.38 -3.82 10.54
N HIS A 80 2.18 -4.53 9.43
CA HIS A 80 2.35 -3.97 8.10
C HIS A 80 1.33 -2.87 7.81
N PHE A 81 0.08 -3.05 8.26
CA PHE A 81 -0.95 -2.03 8.12
C PHE A 81 -0.60 -0.73 8.87
N GLU A 82 -0.11 -0.84 10.11
CA GLU A 82 0.39 0.31 10.89
C GLU A 82 1.58 1.02 10.21
N LYS A 83 2.35 0.29 9.39
CA LYS A 83 3.46 0.84 8.59
C LYS A 83 3.01 1.40 7.23
N ASN A 84 1.71 1.47 6.96
CA ASN A 84 1.14 1.80 5.64
C ASN A 84 1.57 0.87 4.49
N ASP A 85 2.10 -0.31 4.81
CA ASP A 85 2.42 -1.36 3.84
C ASP A 85 1.19 -2.24 3.63
N THR A 86 0.23 -1.71 2.88
CA THR A 86 -1.09 -2.33 2.69
C THR A 86 -1.03 -3.65 1.95
N ASP A 87 -0.08 -3.80 1.01
CA ASP A 87 0.06 -5.01 0.21
C ASP A 87 0.52 -6.20 1.07
N SER A 88 1.57 -5.99 1.89
CA SER A 88 2.03 -7.00 2.84
C SER A 88 1.00 -7.29 3.92
N ALA A 89 0.22 -6.29 4.34
CA ALA A 89 -0.88 -6.46 5.28
C ALA A 89 -1.97 -7.38 4.72
N ILE A 90 -2.44 -7.12 3.50
CA ILE A 90 -3.44 -7.94 2.81
C ILE A 90 -2.92 -9.36 2.60
N SER A 91 -1.67 -9.52 2.16
CA SER A 91 -1.05 -10.84 1.96
C SER A 91 -1.05 -11.66 3.26
N SER A 92 -0.63 -11.04 4.37
CA SER A 92 -0.64 -11.67 5.69
C SER A 92 -2.06 -12.02 6.15
N TRP A 93 -3.02 -11.12 6.02
CA TRP A 93 -4.40 -11.39 6.43
C TRP A 93 -5.08 -12.45 5.56
N ARG A 94 -4.75 -12.56 4.27
CA ARG A 94 -5.22 -13.66 3.41
C ARG A 94 -4.71 -15.01 3.93
N LYS A 95 -3.45 -15.09 4.38
CA LYS A 95 -2.92 -16.28 5.06
C LYS A 95 -3.60 -16.56 6.40
N TYR A 96 -3.90 -15.54 7.20
CA TYR A 96 -4.74 -15.71 8.38
C TYR A 96 -6.10 -16.34 8.03
N ILE A 97 -6.75 -15.87 6.96
CA ILE A 97 -8.06 -16.37 6.53
C ILE A 97 -7.97 -17.84 6.08
N GLU A 98 -6.88 -18.23 5.43
CA GLU A 98 -6.62 -19.60 5.00
C GLU A 98 -6.52 -20.56 6.20
N TYR A 99 -5.74 -20.22 7.23
CA TYR A 99 -5.43 -21.13 8.34
C TYR A 99 -6.34 -20.98 9.57
N SER A 100 -7.12 -19.91 9.67
CA SER A 100 -7.99 -19.67 10.83
C SER A 100 -9.33 -20.40 10.71
N ASN A 101 -9.79 -20.94 11.84
CA ASN A 101 -11.15 -21.45 12.03
C ASN A 101 -12.10 -20.38 12.63
N ASN A 102 -11.63 -19.16 12.88
CA ASN A 102 -12.44 -18.08 13.43
C ASN A 102 -13.21 -17.33 12.32
N THR A 103 -14.43 -17.78 12.05
CA THR A 103 -15.29 -17.23 10.99
C THR A 103 -15.57 -15.74 11.15
N ASP A 104 -15.83 -15.26 12.36
CA ASP A 104 -16.15 -13.85 12.60
C ASP A 104 -14.97 -12.94 12.26
N LYS A 105 -13.77 -13.32 12.71
CA LYS A 105 -12.55 -12.55 12.42
C LYS A 105 -12.18 -12.61 10.94
N LYS A 106 -12.42 -13.75 10.27
CA LYS A 106 -12.27 -13.89 8.81
C LYS A 106 -13.18 -12.94 8.05
N ASN A 107 -14.46 -12.89 8.41
CA ASN A 107 -15.43 -12.00 7.76
C ASN A 107 -15.07 -10.53 7.94
N LYS A 108 -14.63 -10.14 9.15
CA LYS A 108 -14.13 -8.79 9.42
C LYS A 108 -12.92 -8.44 8.55
N LEU A 109 -11.93 -9.33 8.46
CA LEU A 109 -10.74 -9.11 7.63
C LEU A 109 -11.07 -9.06 6.13
N ASN A 110 -11.94 -9.94 5.64
CA ASN A 110 -12.41 -9.89 4.25
C ASN A 110 -13.04 -8.54 3.92
N ASN A 111 -13.86 -7.99 4.83
CA ASN A 111 -14.45 -6.67 4.65
C ASN A 111 -13.39 -5.56 4.62
N ILE A 112 -12.41 -5.61 5.53
CA ILE A 112 -11.30 -4.64 5.57
C ILE A 112 -10.48 -4.70 4.28
N ILE A 113 -10.07 -5.91 3.85
CA ILE A 113 -9.32 -6.13 2.62
C ILE A 113 -10.07 -5.54 1.42
N ARG A 114 -11.36 -5.84 1.29
CA ARG A 114 -12.20 -5.31 0.21
C ARG A 114 -12.26 -3.78 0.20
N LEU A 115 -12.35 -3.15 1.38
CA LEU A 115 -12.37 -1.69 1.50
C LEU A 115 -11.03 -1.07 1.08
N ILE A 116 -9.92 -1.66 1.51
CA ILE A 116 -8.57 -1.21 1.12
C ILE A 116 -8.39 -1.33 -0.40
N GLU A 117 -8.69 -2.50 -0.96
CA GLU A 117 -8.56 -2.75 -2.40
C GLU A 117 -9.45 -1.80 -3.22
N LYS A 118 -10.69 -1.57 -2.79
CA LYS A 118 -11.58 -0.60 -3.43
C LYS A 118 -10.99 0.81 -3.38
N SER A 119 -10.51 1.25 -2.21
CA SER A 119 -9.93 2.59 -2.07
C SER A 119 -8.70 2.79 -2.95
N ALA A 120 -7.88 1.75 -3.12
CA ALA A 120 -6.73 1.77 -4.01
C ALA A 120 -7.14 1.87 -5.48
N LEU A 121 -8.19 1.14 -5.88
CA LEU A 121 -8.75 1.22 -7.23
C LEU A 121 -9.33 2.60 -7.52
N ASP A 122 -10.13 3.16 -6.60
CA ASP A 122 -10.72 4.49 -6.74
C ASP A 122 -9.63 5.57 -6.85
N ALA A 123 -8.55 5.45 -6.07
CA ALA A 123 -7.40 6.35 -6.16
C ALA A 123 -6.66 6.23 -7.50
N LYS A 124 -6.54 5.02 -8.06
CA LYS A 124 -5.94 4.79 -9.37
C LYS A 124 -6.78 5.41 -10.48
N GLN A 125 -8.10 5.17 -10.48
CA GLN A 125 -9.01 5.74 -11.47
C GLN A 125 -8.97 7.27 -11.46
N LYS A 126 -8.94 7.88 -10.27
CA LYS A 126 -8.86 9.34 -10.15
C LYS A 126 -7.59 9.90 -10.81
N LYS A 127 -6.44 9.23 -10.63
CA LYS A 127 -5.18 9.64 -11.27
C LYS A 127 -5.25 9.50 -12.80
N GLU A 128 -5.83 8.41 -13.30
CA GLU A 128 -6.02 8.19 -14.74
C GLU A 128 -6.97 9.23 -15.34
N ASP A 129 -8.04 9.59 -14.64
CA ASP A 129 -8.97 10.64 -15.06
C ASP A 129 -8.31 12.02 -15.06
N GLU A 130 -7.47 12.33 -14.07
CA GLU A 130 -6.68 13.57 -14.01
C GLU A 130 -5.66 13.65 -15.16
N GLU A 131 -4.97 12.55 -15.45
CA GLU A 131 -4.02 12.45 -16.56
C GLU A 131 -4.73 12.60 -17.91
N ARG A 132 -5.86 11.93 -18.10
CA ARG A 132 -6.69 12.08 -19.30
C ARG A 132 -7.12 13.52 -19.52
N ARG A 133 -7.66 14.19 -18.48
CA ARG A 133 -8.07 15.61 -18.57
C ARG A 133 -6.88 16.52 -18.90
N ARG A 134 -5.70 16.23 -18.34
CA ARG A 134 -4.48 16.96 -18.66
C ARG A 134 -4.12 16.81 -20.13
N ASN A 135 -4.18 15.60 -20.67
CA ASN A 135 -3.86 15.35 -22.08
C ASN A 135 -4.89 16.00 -23.01
N ASP A 136 -6.18 15.88 -22.73
CA ASP A 136 -7.24 16.55 -23.49
C ASP A 136 -7.05 18.08 -23.52
N LEU A 137 -6.63 18.67 -22.39
CA LEU A 137 -6.31 20.10 -22.31
C LEU A 137 -5.07 20.47 -23.14
N LEU A 138 -4.03 19.64 -23.11
CA LEU A 138 -2.82 19.86 -23.91
C LEU A 138 -3.13 19.82 -25.41
N ASP A 139 -3.94 18.84 -25.85
CA ASP A 139 -4.38 18.72 -27.24
C ASP A 139 -5.23 19.93 -27.66
N PHE A 140 -6.15 20.38 -26.80
CA PHE A 140 -6.92 21.59 -27.04
C PHE A 140 -6.04 22.83 -27.19
N LEU A 141 -5.09 23.04 -26.27
CA LEU A 141 -4.18 24.17 -26.32
C LEU A 141 -3.29 24.12 -27.57
N LYS A 142 -2.80 22.94 -27.94
CA LYS A 142 -2.01 22.73 -29.15
C LYS A 142 -2.79 23.14 -30.40
N ASN A 143 -4.03 22.67 -30.56
CA ASN A 143 -4.89 23.06 -31.68
C ASN A 143 -5.17 24.58 -31.71
N GLN A 144 -5.32 25.23 -30.56
CA GLN A 144 -5.47 26.69 -30.48
C GLN A 144 -4.18 27.45 -30.87
N LEU A 145 -3.01 26.91 -30.53
CA LEU A 145 -1.71 27.47 -30.92
C LEU A 145 -1.50 27.33 -32.43
N ASP A 146 -1.77 26.14 -32.99
CA ASP A 146 -1.61 25.86 -34.42
C ASP A 146 -2.53 26.76 -35.25
N SER A 147 -3.82 26.87 -34.90
CA SER A 147 -4.76 27.77 -35.60
C SER A 147 -4.38 29.25 -35.51
N LYS A 148 -3.83 29.72 -34.38
CA LYS A 148 -3.31 31.10 -34.28
C LYS A 148 -2.06 31.32 -35.13
N SER A 149 -1.19 30.32 -35.24
CA SER A 149 -0.04 30.36 -36.13
C SER A 149 -0.48 30.50 -37.58
N ASP A 150 -1.45 29.68 -38.02
CA ASP A 150 -1.99 29.73 -39.39
C ASP A 150 -2.66 31.08 -39.70
N GLN A 151 -3.39 31.65 -38.73
CA GLN A 151 -3.98 32.98 -38.85
C GLN A 151 -2.93 34.09 -38.97
N ALA A 152 -1.81 33.98 -38.24
CA ALA A 152 -0.73 34.96 -38.32
C ALA A 152 -0.04 34.92 -39.68
N THR A 153 0.20 33.73 -40.23
CA THR A 153 0.80 33.52 -41.55
C THR A 153 -0.09 34.08 -42.66
N SER A 154 -1.38 33.73 -42.67
CA SER A 154 -2.33 34.24 -43.68
C SER A 154 -2.50 35.76 -43.64
N LEU A 155 -2.44 36.38 -42.46
CA LEU A 155 -2.49 37.83 -42.33
C LEU A 155 -1.22 38.51 -42.86
N GLN A 156 -0.05 37.88 -42.72
CA GLN A 156 1.19 38.39 -43.31
C GLN A 156 1.17 38.28 -44.84
N GLU A 157 0.76 37.14 -45.38
CA GLU A 157 0.62 36.94 -46.83
C GLU A 157 -0.36 37.96 -47.45
N TYR A 158 -1.50 38.21 -46.80
CA TYR A 158 -2.46 39.21 -47.27
C TYR A 158 -1.86 40.62 -47.33
N LYS A 159 -1.07 41.01 -46.31
CA LYS A 159 -0.42 42.34 -46.28
C LYS A 159 0.61 42.48 -47.40
N ILE A 160 1.43 41.45 -47.62
CA ILE A 160 2.43 41.44 -48.69
C ILE A 160 1.77 41.56 -50.06
N ASN A 161 0.72 40.78 -50.33
CA ASN A 161 0.01 40.85 -51.61
C ASN A 161 -0.62 42.23 -51.86
N LYS A 162 -1.18 42.85 -50.81
CA LYS A 162 -1.78 44.18 -50.92
C LYS A 162 -0.75 45.30 -51.12
N GLU A 163 0.44 45.17 -50.53
CA GLU A 163 1.56 46.08 -50.81
C GLU A 163 2.00 45.96 -52.27
N ASN A 164 2.12 44.74 -52.80
CA ASN A 164 2.48 44.51 -54.21
C ASN A 164 1.41 45.06 -55.18
N GLU A 165 0.12 44.84 -54.91
CA GLU A 165 -0.99 45.38 -55.74
C GLU A 165 -0.96 46.92 -55.81
N LEU A 166 -0.66 47.58 -54.68
CA LEU A 166 -0.52 49.02 -54.63
C LEU A 166 0.69 49.50 -55.43
N GLU A 167 1.84 48.83 -55.31
CA GLU A 167 3.03 49.14 -56.12
C GLU A 167 2.76 49.00 -57.62
N GLU A 168 2.08 47.94 -58.05
CA GLU A 168 1.68 47.74 -59.45
C GLU A 168 0.69 48.83 -59.95
N GLU A 169 -0.28 49.26 -59.14
CA GLU A 169 -1.17 50.36 -59.49
C GLU A 169 -0.43 51.71 -59.65
N PHE A 170 0.63 51.95 -58.87
CA PHE A 170 1.45 53.15 -59.01
C PHE A 170 2.34 53.13 -60.27
N GLU A 171 2.82 51.95 -60.70
CA GLU A 171 3.61 51.82 -61.93
C GLU A 171 2.80 51.99 -63.23
N LEU A 172 1.47 51.82 -63.18
CA LEU A 172 0.57 51.93 -64.34
C LEU A 172 0.06 53.36 -64.63
N ILE A 173 0.39 54.34 -63.77
CA ILE A 173 -0.15 55.72 -63.84
C ILE A 173 0.87 56.73 -64.41
N ASP A 174 2.11 56.31 -64.68
CA ASP A 174 3.16 57.09 -65.38
C ASP A 174 3.30 56.72 -66.88
#